data_AF-A0A1F8R383-F1
#
_entry.id   AF-A0A1F8R383-F1
#
_cell.length_a   1.000
_cell.length_b   1.000
_cell.length_c   1.000
_cell.angle_alpha   90.00
_cell.angle_beta   90.00
_cell.angle_gamma   90.00
#
_symmetry.space_group_name_H-M   'P 1'
#
loop_
_entity.id
_entity.type
_entity.pdbx_description
1 polymer ?
#
loop_
_entity_poly.entity_id
_entity_poly.type
_entity_poly.pdbx_seq_one_letter_code
_entity_poly.pdbx_strand_id
1 'polypeptide(L)'
;MEKKSTILIVDDDLEFAVTLKTTLEKQAWSCCVAGDREQAEKMVRSEEPDMIVLGTIMPRGDAFLFHKWMKQTLGFSNLPIMVINAPPEKQLLKGWRMDEGMQCDAEDFLAKPVEPTALIPRIQKLLDRATKKIRVLIVDDHAVVRDGIRSVITLQRDMQVVGEAVNGKEALEKTIELVPDVVVMDIVMPVMNGLDAAKEICQKCKSSKVLMLTQYDDEENVVAAKKVGAVGFIPKAAASSRLLTGIRSVARGDQSWIESLQPRL
;
A
#
# COMPACT_ATOMS: atom_id res chain seq x y z
N MET A 1 21.22 -6.16 -8.46
CA MET A 1 21.55 -5.91 -7.05
C MET A 1 20.25 -5.49 -6.39
N GLU A 2 19.66 -6.32 -5.53
CA GLU A 2 18.41 -5.97 -4.85
C GLU A 2 18.64 -4.74 -3.97
N LYS A 3 17.75 -3.75 -4.04
CA LYS A 3 17.83 -2.54 -3.23
C LYS A 3 17.60 -2.95 -1.76
N LYS A 4 18.58 -2.67 -0.91
CA LYS A 4 18.49 -2.87 0.55
C LYS A 4 17.34 -2.01 1.10
N SER A 5 16.43 -2.59 1.87
CA SER A 5 15.38 -1.78 2.52
C SER A 5 15.98 -0.83 3.53
N THR A 6 15.54 0.43 3.52
CA THR A 6 16.00 1.48 4.42
C THR A 6 14.98 1.73 5.54
N ILE A 7 15.44 1.73 6.79
CA ILE A 7 14.61 1.95 7.98
C ILE A 7 15.09 3.21 8.70
N LEU A 8 14.18 4.15 8.97
CA LEU A 8 14.47 5.32 9.79
C LEU A 8 13.98 5.07 11.23
N ILE A 9 14.90 5.12 12.19
CA ILE A 9 14.61 5.02 13.63
C ILE A 9 14.55 6.44 14.19
N VAL A 10 13.44 6.80 14.82
CA VAL A 10 13.22 8.14 15.39
C VAL A 10 13.01 8.01 16.89
N ASP A 11 14.02 8.28 17.69
CA ASP A 11 13.96 8.11 19.15
C ASP A 11 14.97 9.02 19.87
N ASP A 12 14.52 9.70 20.94
CA ASP A 12 15.37 10.54 21.80
C ASP A 12 16.31 9.71 22.69
N ASP A 13 15.98 8.45 22.91
CA ASP A 13 16.83 7.47 23.58
C ASP A 13 17.88 6.92 22.61
N LEU A 14 19.02 7.64 22.52
CA LEU A 14 20.11 7.29 21.60
C LEU A 14 20.71 5.91 21.89
N GLU A 15 20.75 5.47 23.15
CA GLU A 15 21.26 4.15 23.52
C GLU A 15 20.38 3.04 22.93
N PHE A 16 19.06 3.17 23.10
CA PHE A 16 18.09 2.27 22.47
C PHE A 16 18.18 2.33 20.94
N ALA A 17 18.21 3.54 20.35
CA ALA A 17 18.22 3.72 18.90
C ALA A 17 19.45 3.11 18.23
N VAL A 18 20.64 3.29 18.82
CA VAL A 18 21.89 2.72 18.30
C VAL A 18 21.91 1.20 18.44
N THR A 19 21.39 0.67 19.56
CA THR A 19 21.28 -0.78 19.77
C THR A 19 20.32 -1.42 18.77
N LEU A 20 19.18 -0.77 18.52
CA LEU A 20 18.22 -1.18 17.50
C LEU A 20 18.84 -1.14 16.11
N LYS A 21 19.46 -0.02 15.72
CA LYS A 21 20.18 0.13 14.45
C LYS A 21 21.15 -1.02 14.20
N THR A 22 22.04 -1.28 15.17
CA THR A 22 23.06 -2.33 15.08
C THR A 22 22.44 -3.73 14.93
N THR A 23 21.28 -3.95 15.55
CA THR A 23 20.56 -5.22 15.45
C THR A 23 19.90 -5.40 14.08
N LEU A 24 19.28 -4.33 13.54
CA LEU A 24 18.60 -4.34 12.25
C LEU A 24 19.59 -4.40 11.07
N GLU A 25 20.75 -3.75 11.17
CA GLU A 25 21.78 -3.79 10.12
C GLU A 25 22.35 -5.20 9.89
N LYS A 26 22.26 -6.09 10.89
CA LYS A 26 22.58 -7.52 10.75
C LYS A 26 21.61 -8.27 9.84
N GLN A 27 20.39 -7.76 9.61
CA GLN A 27 19.33 -8.38 8.80
C GLN A 27 19.32 -7.90 7.34
N ALA A 28 20.47 -7.46 6.82
CA ALA A 28 20.56 -6.89 5.49
C ALA A 28 19.59 -5.71 5.26
N TRP A 29 19.29 -4.90 6.30
CA TRP A 29 18.63 -3.59 6.17
C TRP A 29 19.61 -2.43 6.34
N SER A 30 19.32 -1.29 5.69
CA SER A 30 20.03 -0.02 5.94
C SER A 30 19.28 0.74 7.03
N CYS A 31 19.98 1.35 7.97
CA CYS A 31 19.32 2.05 9.08
C CYS A 31 19.91 3.43 9.33
N CYS A 32 19.04 4.43 9.46
CA CYS A 32 19.36 5.79 9.89
C CYS A 32 18.66 6.10 11.22
N VAL A 33 19.21 7.05 11.99
CA VAL A 33 18.71 7.41 13.32
C VAL A 33 18.54 8.92 13.39
N ALA A 34 17.36 9.36 13.83
CA ALA A 34 17.06 10.75 14.16
C ALA A 34 16.68 10.86 15.65
N GLY A 35 17.27 11.83 16.36
CA GLY A 35 16.99 12.05 17.79
C GLY A 35 15.84 13.01 18.06
N ASP A 36 15.41 13.75 17.04
CA ASP A 36 14.37 14.78 17.13
C ASP A 36 13.56 14.86 15.82
N ARG A 37 12.48 15.65 15.84
CA ARG A 37 11.56 15.79 14.71
C ARG A 37 12.21 16.45 13.50
N GLU A 38 13.04 17.47 13.69
CA GLU A 38 13.65 18.21 12.58
C GLU A 38 14.62 17.31 11.80
N GLN A 39 15.45 16.55 12.51
CA GLN A 39 16.31 15.53 11.93
C GLN A 39 15.50 14.46 11.20
N ALA A 40 14.41 13.98 11.80
CA ALA A 40 13.56 12.96 11.19
C ALA A 40 12.93 13.44 9.87
N GLU A 41 12.34 14.63 9.84
CA GLU A 41 11.75 15.23 8.63
C GLU A 41 12.78 15.41 7.51
N LYS A 42 14.01 15.81 7.85
CA LYS A 42 15.12 15.92 6.90
C LYS A 42 15.53 14.55 6.34
N MET A 43 15.68 13.55 7.21
CA MET A 43 16.10 12.20 6.82
C MET A 43 15.06 11.47 5.98
N VAL A 44 13.76 11.66 6.23
CA VAL A 44 12.70 11.12 5.36
C VAL A 44 12.88 11.56 3.91
N ARG A 45 13.28 12.82 3.70
CA ARG A 45 13.48 13.39 2.36
C ARG A 45 14.80 12.96 1.72
N SER A 46 15.88 12.83 2.50
CA SER A 46 17.21 12.49 1.96
C SER A 46 17.43 10.99 1.78
N GLU A 47 16.98 10.18 2.74
CA GLU A 47 17.25 8.74 2.77
C GLU A 47 16.14 7.91 2.11
N GLU A 48 14.96 8.51 1.87
CA GLU A 48 13.76 7.84 1.36
C GLU A 48 13.52 6.47 2.01
N PRO A 49 13.27 6.43 3.33
CA PRO A 49 13.09 5.17 4.05
C PRO A 49 11.88 4.40 3.50
N ASP A 50 11.95 3.07 3.60
CA ASP A 50 10.85 2.13 3.29
C ASP A 50 9.96 1.86 4.52
N MET A 51 10.41 2.22 5.72
CA MET A 51 9.66 2.14 6.97
C MET A 51 10.23 3.09 8.04
N ILE A 52 9.37 3.51 8.97
CA ILE A 52 9.77 4.25 10.18
C ILE A 52 9.51 3.43 11.44
N VAL A 53 10.48 3.43 12.34
CA VAL A 53 10.29 3.02 13.73
C VAL A 53 10.26 4.28 14.58
N LEU A 54 9.07 4.63 15.08
CA LEU A 54 8.82 5.87 15.80
C LEU A 54 8.75 5.62 17.31
N GLY A 55 9.83 5.97 17.98
CA GLY A 55 9.97 5.95 19.42
C GLY A 55 9.34 7.16 20.12
N THR A 56 9.88 7.50 21.29
CA THR A 56 9.62 8.81 21.91
C THR A 56 10.60 9.82 21.37
N ILE A 57 10.14 11.04 21.10
CA ILE A 57 11.02 12.18 20.84
C ILE A 57 10.54 13.38 21.64
N MET A 58 11.46 14.28 21.94
CA MET A 58 11.18 15.49 22.71
C MET A 58 11.17 16.73 21.80
N PRO A 59 10.33 17.74 22.11
CA PRO A 59 9.36 17.80 23.21
C PRO A 59 8.20 16.80 23.11
N ARG A 60 7.54 16.50 24.24
CA ARG A 60 6.36 15.62 24.24
C ARG A 60 5.30 16.13 23.26
N GLY A 61 4.87 15.26 22.35
CA GLY A 61 3.94 15.58 21.25
C GLY A 61 4.63 15.64 19.90
N ASP A 62 5.95 15.80 19.84
CA ASP A 62 6.68 15.86 18.57
C ASP A 62 6.58 14.56 17.77
N ALA A 63 6.51 13.40 18.43
CA ALA A 63 6.26 12.12 17.77
C ALA A 63 4.92 12.13 17.02
N PHE A 64 3.86 12.66 17.64
CA PHE A 64 2.55 12.80 17.02
C PHE A 64 2.56 13.82 15.86
N LEU A 65 3.22 14.97 16.06
CA LEU A 65 3.36 15.98 15.02
C LEU A 65 4.13 15.45 13.80
N PHE A 66 5.17 14.67 14.03
CA PHE A 66 5.91 13.99 12.98
C PHE A 66 5.03 12.99 12.21
N HIS A 67 4.26 12.16 12.91
CA HIS A 67 3.29 11.26 12.27
C HIS A 67 2.25 12.03 11.43
N LYS A 68 1.70 13.15 11.96
CA LYS A 68 0.75 13.98 11.22
C LYS A 68 1.37 14.59 9.97
N TRP A 69 2.60 15.08 10.08
CA TRP A 69 3.36 15.61 8.94
C TRP A 69 3.58 14.54 7.87
N MET A 70 3.92 13.31 8.26
CA MET A 70 4.09 12.17 7.35
C MET A 70 2.81 11.89 6.55
N LYS A 71 1.65 11.80 7.23
CA LYS A 71 0.35 11.55 6.58
C LYS A 71 -0.07 12.68 5.63
N GLN A 72 0.40 13.91 5.86
CA GLN A 72 0.13 15.08 5.02
C GLN A 72 1.14 15.29 3.89
N THR A 73 2.31 14.65 3.95
CA THR A 73 3.37 14.84 2.97
C THR A 73 3.21 13.87 1.81
N LEU A 74 3.08 14.43 0.59
CA LEU A 74 2.93 13.65 -0.64
C LEU A 74 4.12 12.70 -0.82
N GLY A 75 3.83 11.43 -1.12
CA GLY A 75 4.83 10.39 -1.34
C GLY A 75 5.22 9.59 -0.09
N PHE A 76 4.88 10.07 1.11
CA PHE A 76 5.22 9.39 2.38
C PHE A 76 3.99 9.03 3.23
N SER A 77 2.78 9.43 2.83
CA SER A 77 1.55 9.20 3.59
C SER A 77 1.20 7.72 3.80
N ASN A 78 1.71 6.83 2.94
CA ASN A 78 1.49 5.38 3.02
C ASN A 78 2.71 4.62 3.55
N LEU A 79 3.74 5.33 4.03
CA LEU A 79 4.93 4.70 4.57
C LEU A 79 4.57 4.01 5.91
N PRO A 80 4.93 2.73 6.12
CA PRO A 80 4.60 2.04 7.36
C PRO A 80 5.35 2.67 8.54
N ILE A 81 4.63 2.85 9.65
CA ILE A 81 5.13 3.40 10.91
C ILE A 81 4.83 2.39 12.02
N MET A 82 5.89 1.88 12.65
CA MET A 82 5.77 1.11 13.91
C MET A 82 6.07 2.03 15.08
N VAL A 83 5.15 2.12 16.05
CA VAL A 83 5.31 2.96 17.23
C VAL A 83 5.87 2.15 18.39
N ILE A 84 6.94 2.66 19.01
CA ILE A 84 7.55 2.13 20.24
C ILE A 84 7.44 3.20 21.34
N ASN A 85 6.35 3.17 22.09
CA ASN A 85 6.04 4.17 23.10
C ASN A 85 6.96 4.06 24.34
N ALA A 86 7.01 5.13 25.12
CA ALA A 86 7.63 5.14 26.44
C ALA A 86 7.08 4.03 27.33
N PRO A 87 7.88 3.57 28.32
CA PRO A 87 7.39 2.61 29.29
C PRO A 87 6.22 3.23 30.09
N PRO A 88 5.24 2.43 30.56
CA PRO A 88 3.99 2.91 31.14
C PRO A 88 4.17 4.02 32.19
N GLU A 89 5.18 3.90 33.04
CA GLU A 89 5.51 4.86 34.08
C GLU A 89 6.02 6.23 33.57
N LYS A 90 6.51 6.32 32.33
CA LYS A 90 7.00 7.55 31.69
C LYS A 90 6.07 8.08 30.59
N GLN A 91 4.97 7.40 30.28
CA GLN A 91 4.06 7.80 29.18
C GLN A 91 3.42 9.18 29.41
N LEU A 92 3.14 9.53 30.66
CA LEU A 92 2.62 10.86 31.02
C LEU A 92 3.65 11.98 30.83
N LEU A 93 4.95 11.66 30.79
CA LEU A 93 6.03 12.64 30.68
C LEU A 93 6.54 12.80 29.25
N LYS A 94 6.67 11.69 28.50
CA LYS A 94 7.27 11.68 27.15
C LYS A 94 6.59 10.76 26.14
N GLY A 95 5.48 10.12 26.51
CA GLY A 95 4.70 9.29 25.62
C GLY A 95 3.55 10.02 24.94
N TRP A 96 2.91 9.32 24.02
CA TRP A 96 1.69 9.77 23.33
C TRP A 96 0.59 10.08 24.35
N ARG A 97 -0.10 11.20 24.15
CA ARG A 97 -1.35 11.47 24.86
C ARG A 97 -2.45 10.52 24.37
N MET A 98 -3.51 10.37 25.16
CA MET A 98 -4.58 9.43 24.84
C MET A 98 -5.30 9.81 23.52
N ASP A 99 -5.54 11.10 23.31
CA ASP A 99 -6.12 11.65 22.08
C ASP A 99 -5.18 11.53 20.88
N GLU A 100 -3.87 11.69 21.08
CA GLU A 100 -2.84 11.50 20.05
C GLU A 100 -2.77 10.03 19.62
N GLY A 101 -2.80 9.09 20.57
CA GLY A 101 -2.77 7.65 20.29
C GLY A 101 -4.00 7.17 19.52
N MET A 102 -5.20 7.69 19.83
CA MET A 102 -6.42 7.37 19.07
C MET A 102 -6.38 7.87 17.62
N GLN A 103 -5.65 8.96 17.36
CA GLN A 103 -5.49 9.54 16.03
C GLN A 103 -4.28 8.98 15.26
N CYS A 104 -3.45 8.15 15.91
CA CYS A 104 -2.28 7.57 15.31
C CYS A 104 -2.68 6.36 14.46
N ASP A 105 -2.51 6.48 13.15
CA ASP A 105 -2.71 5.41 12.19
C ASP A 105 -1.36 4.71 11.94
N ALA A 106 -0.91 3.99 12.97
CA ALA A 106 0.29 3.17 12.94
C ALA A 106 -0.06 1.69 12.84
N GLU A 107 0.75 0.93 12.11
CA GLU A 107 0.49 -0.46 11.78
C GLU A 107 0.79 -1.42 12.95
N ASP A 108 1.57 -0.98 13.94
CA ASP A 108 1.90 -1.73 15.14
C ASP A 108 2.28 -0.81 16.31
N PHE A 109 1.93 -1.21 17.54
CA PHE A 109 2.19 -0.46 18.77
C PHE A 109 2.86 -1.35 19.81
N LEU A 110 3.99 -0.89 20.34
CA LEU A 110 4.74 -1.51 21.42
C LEU A 110 5.06 -0.48 22.49
N ALA A 111 5.33 -0.93 23.72
CA ALA A 111 5.81 -0.07 24.80
C ALA A 111 7.17 -0.60 25.29
N LYS A 112 8.12 0.30 25.56
CA LYS A 112 9.41 -0.06 26.18
C LYS A 112 9.17 -0.69 27.57
N PRO A 113 10.06 -1.58 28.05
CA PRO A 113 11.24 -2.11 27.35
C PRO A 113 10.86 -3.11 26.26
N VAL A 114 11.58 -3.06 25.12
CA VAL A 114 11.43 -4.02 24.03
C VAL A 114 12.81 -4.50 23.60
N GLU A 115 12.98 -5.81 23.52
CA GLU A 115 14.19 -6.42 22.97
C GLU A 115 14.28 -6.17 21.45
N PRO A 116 15.36 -5.56 20.93
CA PRO A 116 15.50 -5.25 19.50
C PRO A 116 15.34 -6.47 18.58
N THR A 117 15.74 -7.65 19.02
CA THR A 117 15.59 -8.90 18.26
C THR A 117 14.14 -9.32 18.08
N ALA A 118 13.26 -8.99 19.03
CA ALA A 118 11.82 -9.27 18.93
C ALA A 118 11.12 -8.39 17.89
N LEU A 119 11.74 -7.27 17.48
CA LEU A 119 11.21 -6.36 16.47
C LEU A 119 11.45 -6.85 15.03
N ILE A 120 12.49 -7.68 14.80
CA ILE A 120 12.86 -8.18 13.48
C ILE A 120 11.68 -8.82 12.73
N PRO A 121 10.95 -9.82 13.26
CA PRO A 121 9.85 -10.45 12.53
C PRO A 121 8.68 -9.48 12.26
N ARG A 122 8.46 -8.49 13.13
CA ARG A 122 7.41 -7.48 12.95
C ARG A 122 7.80 -6.50 11.84
N ILE A 123 9.02 -5.98 11.88
CA ILE A 123 9.59 -5.10 10.86
C ILE A 123 9.62 -5.80 9.51
N GLN A 124 10.10 -7.05 9.43
CA GLN A 124 10.09 -7.83 8.19
C GLN A 124 8.68 -7.92 7.61
N LYS A 125 7.68 -8.26 8.43
CA LYS A 125 6.29 -8.36 7.97
C LYS A 125 5.73 -7.01 7.48
N LEU A 126 6.10 -5.91 8.11
CA LEU A 126 5.68 -4.56 7.69
C LEU A 126 6.38 -4.14 6.40
N LEU A 127 7.68 -4.38 6.29
CA LEU A 127 8.46 -4.16 5.07
C LEU A 127 7.96 -5.03 3.92
N ASP A 128 7.67 -6.30 4.14
CA ASP A 128 7.10 -7.19 3.11
C ASP A 128 5.77 -6.65 2.58
N ARG A 129 4.92 -6.11 3.46
CA ARG A 129 3.64 -5.50 3.06
C ARG A 129 3.82 -4.20 2.30
N ALA A 130 4.80 -3.37 2.69
CA ALA A 130 5.02 -2.06 2.10
C ALA A 130 5.84 -2.11 0.80
N THR A 131 6.75 -3.08 0.68
CA THR A 131 7.61 -3.28 -0.49
C THR A 131 6.99 -4.22 -1.53
N LYS A 132 6.00 -5.04 -1.15
CA LYS A 132 5.21 -5.82 -2.11
C LYS A 132 4.34 -4.87 -2.93
N LYS A 133 4.88 -4.48 -4.09
CA LYS A 133 4.14 -3.73 -5.10
C LYS A 133 2.94 -4.55 -5.54
N ILE A 134 1.77 -3.91 -5.60
CA ILE A 134 0.57 -4.48 -6.20
C ILE A 134 0.87 -4.72 -7.68
N ARG A 135 0.84 -5.99 -8.09
CA ARG A 135 1.13 -6.42 -9.46
C ARG A 135 -0.15 -6.28 -10.28
N VAL A 136 -0.13 -5.37 -11.25
CA VAL A 136 -1.30 -5.01 -12.06
C VAL A 136 -1.12 -5.48 -13.49
N LEU A 137 -2.11 -6.21 -14.01
CA LEU A 137 -2.27 -6.50 -15.44
C LEU A 137 -3.31 -5.52 -16.01
N ILE A 138 -2.96 -4.80 -17.08
CA ILE A 138 -3.88 -3.86 -17.75
C ILE A 138 -4.46 -4.54 -18.99
N VAL A 139 -5.78 -4.53 -19.14
CA VAL A 139 -6.47 -5.18 -20.24
C VAL A 139 -7.46 -4.20 -20.87
N ASP A 140 -7.15 -3.73 -22.08
CA ASP A 140 -7.98 -2.80 -22.85
C ASP A 140 -7.54 -2.87 -24.31
N ASP A 141 -8.44 -2.84 -25.29
CA ASP A 141 -8.09 -2.90 -26.71
C ASP A 141 -7.56 -1.56 -27.24
N HIS A 142 -7.81 -0.45 -26.54
CA HIS A 142 -7.37 0.88 -26.91
C HIS A 142 -5.99 1.21 -26.33
N ALA A 143 -4.97 1.31 -27.20
CA ALA A 143 -3.59 1.60 -26.79
C ALA A 143 -3.45 2.88 -25.94
N VAL A 144 -4.15 3.96 -26.31
CA VAL A 144 -4.12 5.24 -25.59
C VAL A 144 -4.60 5.10 -24.14
N VAL A 145 -5.62 4.25 -23.90
CA VAL A 145 -6.14 4.01 -22.54
C VAL A 145 -5.13 3.23 -21.72
N ARG A 146 -4.53 2.17 -22.30
CA ARG A 146 -3.48 1.39 -21.62
C ARG A 146 -2.28 2.26 -21.25
N ASP A 147 -1.82 3.11 -22.17
CA ASP A 147 -0.71 4.03 -21.91
C ASP A 147 -1.02 5.02 -20.78
N GLY A 148 -2.24 5.56 -20.74
CA GLY A 148 -2.70 6.43 -19.66
C GLY A 148 -2.70 5.73 -18.30
N ILE A 149 -3.27 4.53 -18.23
CA ILE A 149 -3.31 3.71 -17.01
C ILE A 149 -1.89 3.33 -16.56
N ARG A 150 -1.05 2.86 -17.49
CA ARG A 150 0.35 2.51 -17.20
C ARG A 150 1.12 3.70 -16.65
N SER A 151 0.92 4.88 -17.23
CA SER A 151 1.59 6.10 -16.78
C SER A 151 1.25 6.45 -15.34
N VAL A 152 -0.03 6.43 -14.96
CA VAL A 152 -0.44 6.76 -13.58
C VAL A 152 0.00 5.70 -12.56
N ILE A 153 -0.01 4.42 -12.94
CA ILE A 153 0.47 3.32 -12.09
C ILE A 153 1.99 3.39 -11.90
N THR A 154 2.74 3.71 -12.95
CA THR A 154 4.22 3.78 -12.89
C THR A 154 4.72 4.86 -11.93
N LEU A 155 3.91 5.91 -11.69
CA LEU A 155 4.21 6.94 -10.70
C LEU A 155 4.01 6.48 -9.24
N GLN A 156 3.40 5.32 -9.01
CA GLN A 156 3.13 4.80 -7.67
C GLN A 156 4.27 3.92 -7.17
N ARG A 157 4.73 4.17 -5.94
CA ARG A 157 5.79 3.36 -5.31
C ARG A 157 5.31 1.96 -4.94
N ASP A 158 4.01 1.81 -4.66
CA ASP A 158 3.36 0.60 -4.16
C ASP A 158 2.68 -0.22 -5.26
N MET A 159 2.89 0.09 -6.55
CA MET A 159 2.29 -0.65 -7.66
C MET A 159 3.30 -0.90 -8.78
N GLN A 160 3.02 -1.92 -9.60
CA GLN A 160 3.79 -2.24 -10.78
C GLN A 160 2.89 -2.83 -11.86
N VAL A 161 3.01 -2.34 -13.10
CA VAL A 161 2.43 -3.00 -14.26
C VAL A 161 3.30 -4.21 -14.62
N VAL A 162 2.72 -5.40 -14.57
CA VAL A 162 3.43 -6.65 -14.88
C VAL A 162 3.18 -7.15 -16.29
N GLY A 163 2.15 -6.63 -16.95
CA GLY A 163 1.84 -6.91 -18.33
C GLY A 163 0.67 -6.08 -18.84
N GLU A 164 0.43 -6.19 -20.15
CA GLU A 164 -0.71 -5.60 -20.84
C GLU A 164 -1.36 -6.65 -21.73
N ALA A 165 -2.66 -6.56 -21.99
CA ALA A 165 -3.38 -7.39 -22.96
C ALA A 165 -4.40 -6.55 -23.73
N VAL A 166 -4.75 -6.98 -24.95
CA VAL A 166 -5.66 -6.22 -25.85
C VAL A 166 -7.01 -6.91 -26.06
N ASN A 167 -7.23 -8.07 -25.44
CA ASN A 167 -8.49 -8.81 -25.46
C ASN A 167 -8.57 -9.79 -24.28
N GLY A 168 -9.77 -10.34 -24.05
CA GLY A 168 -10.03 -11.25 -22.94
C GLY A 168 -9.27 -12.58 -22.99
N LYS A 169 -8.92 -13.08 -24.18
CA LYS A 169 -8.18 -14.34 -24.32
C LYS A 169 -6.73 -14.16 -23.87
N GLU A 170 -6.08 -13.13 -24.37
CA GLU A 170 -4.73 -12.75 -23.95
C GLU A 170 -4.70 -12.39 -22.45
N ALA A 171 -5.75 -11.75 -21.94
CA ALA A 171 -5.88 -11.46 -20.52
C ALA A 171 -5.85 -12.73 -19.66
N LEU A 172 -6.59 -13.77 -20.04
CA LEU A 172 -6.59 -15.05 -19.33
C LEU A 172 -5.21 -15.72 -19.37
N GLU A 173 -4.59 -15.79 -20.55
CA GLU A 173 -3.26 -16.37 -20.74
C GLU A 173 -2.21 -15.66 -19.86
N LYS A 174 -2.15 -14.33 -19.92
CA LYS A 174 -1.22 -13.52 -19.13
C LYS A 174 -1.54 -13.55 -17.64
N THR A 175 -2.80 -13.69 -17.24
CA THR A 175 -3.14 -13.83 -15.82
C THR A 175 -2.59 -15.14 -15.25
N ILE A 176 -2.66 -16.23 -16.01
CA ILE A 176 -2.10 -17.53 -15.61
C ILE A 176 -0.57 -17.45 -15.52
N GLU A 177 0.07 -16.84 -16.52
CA GLU A 177 1.53 -16.74 -16.59
C GLU A 177 2.10 -15.79 -15.52
N LEU A 178 1.54 -14.59 -15.42
CA LEU A 178 2.12 -13.51 -14.62
C LEU A 178 1.63 -13.53 -13.18
N VAL A 179 0.49 -14.17 -12.88
CA VAL A 179 -0.15 -14.21 -11.56
C VAL A 179 -0.26 -12.79 -10.94
N PRO A 180 -0.93 -11.83 -11.62
CA PRO A 180 -1.11 -10.48 -11.09
C PRO A 180 -1.98 -10.50 -9.84
N ASP A 181 -1.76 -9.54 -8.92
CA ASP A 181 -2.65 -9.34 -7.78
C ASP A 181 -3.99 -8.75 -8.25
N VAL A 182 -3.95 -7.81 -9.21
CA VAL A 182 -5.13 -7.15 -9.78
C VAL A 182 -5.08 -7.15 -11.30
N VAL A 183 -6.19 -7.53 -11.93
CA VAL A 183 -6.45 -7.38 -13.37
C VAL A 183 -7.41 -6.22 -13.54
N VAL A 184 -6.94 -5.14 -14.19
CA VAL A 184 -7.77 -4.00 -14.56
C VAL A 184 -8.25 -4.24 -15.98
N MET A 185 -9.56 -4.44 -16.17
CA MET A 185 -10.08 -4.97 -17.44
C MET A 185 -11.26 -4.19 -18.00
N ASP A 186 -11.14 -3.80 -19.26
CA ASP A 186 -12.26 -3.28 -20.03
C ASP A 186 -13.31 -4.36 -20.32
N ILE A 187 -14.56 -3.96 -20.49
CA ILE A 187 -15.66 -4.89 -20.83
C ILE A 187 -15.70 -5.17 -22.32
N VAL A 188 -15.68 -4.12 -23.15
CA VAL A 188 -15.94 -4.23 -24.58
C VAL A 188 -14.63 -4.37 -25.32
N MET A 189 -14.30 -5.59 -25.72
CA MET A 189 -13.04 -5.91 -26.42
C MET A 189 -13.29 -6.97 -27.52
N PRO A 190 -12.48 -7.00 -28.58
CA PRO A 190 -12.57 -8.01 -29.63
C PRO A 190 -12.15 -9.39 -29.12
N VAL A 191 -12.45 -10.44 -29.90
CA VAL A 191 -12.08 -11.86 -29.67
C VAL A 191 -12.76 -12.49 -28.44
N MET A 192 -12.60 -11.92 -27.26
CA MET A 192 -13.23 -12.31 -26.01
C MET A 192 -13.46 -11.05 -25.20
N ASN A 193 -14.71 -10.81 -24.80
CA ASN A 193 -15.06 -9.65 -24.00
C ASN A 193 -14.56 -9.79 -22.55
N GLY A 194 -14.56 -8.70 -21.80
CA GLY A 194 -14.08 -8.65 -20.42
C GLY A 194 -14.91 -9.45 -19.44
N LEU A 195 -16.22 -9.58 -19.64
CA LEU A 195 -17.08 -10.34 -18.71
C LEU A 195 -16.81 -11.85 -18.81
N ASP A 196 -16.66 -12.37 -20.02
CA ASP A 196 -16.30 -13.76 -20.27
C ASP A 196 -14.88 -14.04 -19.74
N ALA A 197 -13.95 -13.10 -19.96
CA ALA A 197 -12.59 -13.23 -19.42
C ALA A 197 -12.57 -13.19 -17.89
N ALA A 198 -13.35 -12.31 -17.27
CA ALA A 198 -13.47 -12.21 -15.82
C ALA A 198 -13.99 -13.53 -15.22
N LYS A 199 -15.00 -14.13 -15.85
CA LYS A 199 -15.55 -15.43 -15.44
C LYS A 199 -14.48 -16.51 -15.44
N GLU A 200 -13.71 -16.63 -16.52
CA GLU A 200 -12.63 -17.62 -16.64
C GLU A 200 -11.51 -17.37 -15.63
N ILE A 201 -11.07 -16.12 -15.49
CA ILE A 201 -10.02 -15.71 -14.55
C ILE A 201 -10.45 -15.99 -13.11
N CYS A 202 -11.65 -15.59 -12.70
CA CYS A 202 -12.13 -15.79 -11.33
C CYS A 202 -12.29 -17.28 -10.99
N GLN A 203 -12.58 -18.14 -11.97
CA GLN A 203 -12.65 -19.59 -11.78
C GLN A 203 -11.27 -20.24 -11.67
N LYS A 204 -10.32 -19.85 -12.54
CA LYS A 204 -9.01 -20.50 -12.68
C LYS A 204 -7.91 -19.88 -11.79
N CYS A 205 -7.99 -18.59 -11.51
CA CYS A 205 -6.94 -17.78 -10.88
C CYS A 205 -7.45 -17.08 -9.62
N LYS A 206 -7.79 -17.83 -8.57
CA LYS A 206 -8.42 -17.29 -7.34
C LYS A 206 -7.63 -16.20 -6.61
N SER A 207 -6.31 -16.17 -6.79
CA SER A 207 -5.41 -15.16 -6.24
C SER A 207 -5.50 -13.82 -6.96
N SER A 208 -5.85 -13.82 -8.26
CA SER A 208 -5.96 -12.62 -9.07
C SER A 208 -7.36 -12.02 -8.95
N LYS A 209 -7.42 -10.73 -8.63
CA LYS A 209 -8.67 -10.01 -8.46
C LYS A 209 -9.00 -9.20 -9.69
N VAL A 210 -10.23 -9.30 -10.19
CA VAL A 210 -10.66 -8.59 -11.40
C VAL A 210 -11.40 -7.30 -11.03
N LEU A 211 -10.88 -6.17 -11.50
CA LEU A 211 -11.45 -4.82 -11.39
C LEU A 211 -11.89 -4.35 -12.77
N MET A 212 -13.19 -4.20 -12.99
CA MET A 212 -13.73 -3.84 -14.31
C MET A 212 -13.64 -2.32 -14.56
N LEU A 213 -13.29 -1.95 -15.79
CA LEU A 213 -13.40 -0.61 -16.36
C LEU A 213 -14.47 -0.61 -17.45
N THR A 214 -15.28 0.44 -17.56
CA THR A 214 -16.27 0.56 -18.65
C THR A 214 -16.56 2.00 -19.01
N GLN A 215 -16.90 2.25 -20.28
CA GLN A 215 -17.35 3.57 -20.74
C GLN A 215 -18.75 3.93 -20.25
N TYR A 216 -19.59 2.94 -19.90
CA TYR A 216 -21.00 3.14 -19.56
C TYR A 216 -21.30 2.63 -18.15
N ASP A 217 -21.92 3.47 -17.32
CA ASP A 217 -22.48 3.15 -16.01
C ASP A 217 -23.81 2.39 -16.11
N ASP A 218 -23.88 1.44 -17.03
CA ASP A 218 -25.06 0.61 -17.18
C ASP A 218 -25.12 -0.37 -16.00
N GLU A 219 -26.17 -0.26 -15.19
CA GLU A 219 -26.40 -1.10 -14.02
C GLU A 219 -26.36 -2.60 -14.39
N GLU A 220 -26.75 -2.94 -15.62
CA GLU A 220 -26.69 -4.32 -16.13
C GLU A 220 -25.26 -4.86 -16.15
N ASN A 221 -24.28 -4.04 -16.55
CA ASN A 221 -22.86 -4.43 -16.58
C ASN A 221 -22.29 -4.62 -15.19
N VAL A 222 -22.72 -3.80 -14.22
CA VAL A 222 -22.31 -3.95 -12.81
C VAL A 222 -22.82 -5.27 -12.24
N VAL A 223 -24.11 -5.57 -12.48
CA VAL A 223 -24.72 -6.83 -12.04
C VAL A 223 -24.07 -8.03 -12.71
N ALA A 224 -23.78 -7.96 -14.01
CA ALA A 224 -23.11 -9.02 -14.75
C ALA A 224 -21.69 -9.28 -14.23
N ALA A 225 -20.91 -8.23 -13.99
CA ALA A 225 -19.55 -8.32 -13.44
C ALA A 225 -19.55 -9.00 -12.06
N LYS A 226 -20.50 -8.65 -11.19
CA LYS A 226 -20.65 -9.27 -9.86
C LYS A 226 -20.98 -10.75 -9.97
N LYS A 227 -21.89 -11.13 -10.88
CA LYS A 227 -22.28 -12.54 -11.11
C LYS A 227 -21.10 -13.42 -11.56
N VAL A 228 -20.14 -12.85 -12.30
CA VAL A 228 -18.94 -13.58 -12.74
C VAL A 228 -17.78 -13.53 -11.74
N GLY A 229 -17.97 -12.88 -10.59
CA GLY A 229 -17.00 -12.83 -9.49
C GLY A 229 -15.98 -11.71 -9.57
N ALA A 230 -16.19 -10.71 -10.44
CA ALA A 230 -15.38 -9.49 -10.40
C ALA A 230 -15.62 -8.77 -9.06
N VAL A 231 -14.55 -8.21 -8.50
CA VAL A 231 -14.57 -7.64 -7.14
C VAL A 231 -14.80 -6.15 -7.10
N GLY A 232 -14.86 -5.48 -8.25
CA GLY A 232 -15.12 -4.05 -8.31
C GLY A 232 -15.36 -3.56 -9.72
N PHE A 233 -15.87 -2.34 -9.81
CA PHE A 233 -16.26 -1.69 -11.05
C PHE A 233 -15.92 -0.21 -10.96
N ILE A 234 -15.26 0.33 -11.98
CA ILE A 234 -14.91 1.75 -12.08
C ILE A 234 -15.36 2.29 -13.45
N PRO A 235 -16.18 3.35 -13.48
CA PRO A 235 -16.48 4.06 -14.72
C PRO A 235 -15.19 4.65 -15.32
N LYS A 236 -14.93 4.50 -16.63
CA LYS A 236 -13.76 5.08 -17.31
C LYS A 236 -13.73 6.61 -17.14
N ALA A 237 -14.89 7.27 -17.09
CA ALA A 237 -15.00 8.70 -16.79
C ALA A 237 -14.44 9.09 -15.41
N ALA A 238 -14.49 8.17 -14.44
CA ALA A 238 -13.99 8.36 -13.08
C ALA A 238 -12.64 7.66 -12.82
N ALA A 239 -12.06 6.99 -13.83
CA ALA A 239 -10.83 6.22 -13.67
C ALA A 239 -9.65 7.10 -13.23
N SER A 240 -9.57 8.34 -13.74
CA SER A 240 -8.51 9.29 -13.38
C SER A 240 -8.44 9.60 -11.88
N SER A 241 -9.57 9.57 -11.16
CA SER A 241 -9.63 9.87 -9.72
C SER A 241 -9.78 8.63 -8.83
N ARG A 242 -10.35 7.54 -9.34
CA ARG A 242 -10.68 6.35 -8.52
C ARG A 242 -9.81 5.12 -8.77
N LEU A 243 -9.10 5.03 -9.90
CA LEU A 243 -8.41 3.81 -10.30
C LEU A 243 -7.36 3.36 -9.27
N LEU A 244 -6.48 4.27 -8.84
CA LEU A 244 -5.41 3.95 -7.91
C LEU A 244 -5.95 3.48 -6.55
N THR A 245 -6.94 4.20 -6.03
CA THR A 245 -7.63 3.81 -4.79
C THR A 245 -8.28 2.45 -4.93
N GLY A 246 -8.91 2.18 -6.08
CA GLY A 246 -9.56 0.89 -6.30
C GLY A 246 -8.63 -0.28 -6.45
N ILE A 247 -7.49 -0.10 -7.12
CA ILE A 247 -6.44 -1.12 -7.16
C ILE A 247 -5.96 -1.44 -5.74
N ARG A 248 -5.72 -0.42 -4.89
CA ARG A 248 -5.30 -0.62 -3.48
C ARG A 248 -6.35 -1.35 -2.67
N SER A 249 -7.61 -0.91 -2.73
CA SER A 249 -8.71 -1.51 -1.97
C SER A 249 -8.95 -2.96 -2.38
N VAL A 250 -8.95 -3.25 -3.69
CA VAL A 250 -9.09 -4.60 -4.21
C VAL A 250 -7.94 -5.50 -3.79
N ALA A 251 -6.69 -5.02 -3.90
CA ALA A 251 -5.51 -5.79 -3.50
C ALA A 251 -5.49 -6.10 -1.99
N ARG A 252 -6.01 -5.19 -1.16
CA ARG A 252 -6.10 -5.35 0.30
C ARG A 252 -7.33 -6.17 0.75
N GLY A 253 -8.29 -6.41 -0.14
CA GLY A 253 -9.57 -7.05 0.20
C GLY A 253 -10.49 -6.15 1.03
N ASP A 254 -10.38 -4.82 0.89
CA ASP A 254 -11.24 -3.85 1.58
C ASP A 254 -12.67 -3.87 1.01
N GLN A 255 -13.54 -4.62 1.69
CA GLN A 255 -14.93 -4.85 1.30
C GLN A 255 -15.78 -3.57 1.35
N SER A 256 -15.45 -2.62 2.23
CA SER A 256 -16.24 -1.39 2.43
C SER A 256 -16.14 -0.46 1.22
N TRP A 257 -14.94 -0.31 0.65
CA TRP A 257 -14.75 0.52 -0.53
C TRP A 257 -15.32 -0.17 -1.79
N ILE A 258 -15.18 -1.50 -1.88
CA ILE A 258 -15.79 -2.31 -2.93
C ILE A 258 -17.32 -2.15 -2.96
N GLU A 259 -17.95 -2.08 -1.79
CA GLU A 259 -19.39 -1.84 -1.67
C GLU A 259 -19.76 -0.39 -2.02
N SER A 260 -18.91 0.59 -1.72
CA SER A 260 -19.14 2.00 -2.08
C SER A 260 -19.10 2.30 -3.59
N LEU A 261 -18.58 1.36 -4.39
CA LEU A 261 -18.59 1.44 -5.86
C LEU A 261 -19.93 0.97 -6.46
N GLN A 262 -20.80 0.37 -5.65
CA GLN A 262 -22.07 -0.18 -6.12
C GLN A 262 -23.10 0.96 -6.21
N PRO A 263 -23.88 1.04 -7.30
CA PRO A 263 -25.08 1.87 -7.34
C PRO A 263 -25.94 1.55 -6.12
N ARG A 264 -26.45 2.58 -5.43
CA ARG A 264 -27.41 2.39 -4.34
C ARG A 264 -28.72 1.92 -4.98
N LEU A 265 -29.03 0.64 -4.81
CA LEU A 265 -30.34 0.07 -5.16
C LEU A 265 -31.47 0.77 -4.39
#